data_AF-A0A0T2I9S2-F1
#
_entry.id   AF-A0A0T2I9S2-F1
#
_cell.length_a   1.000
_cell.length_b   1.000
_cell.length_c   1.000
_cell.angle_alpha   90.00
_cell.angle_beta   90.00
_cell.angle_gamma   90.00
#
_symmetry.space_group_name_H-M   'P 1'
#
loop_
_entity.id
_entity.type
_entity.pdbx_description
1 polymer ?
#
loop_
_entity_poly.entity_id
_entity_poly.type
_entity_poly.pdbx_seq_one_letter_code
_entity_poly.pdbx_strand_id
1 'polypeptide(L)'
;MGIGIDEFLEKRVRDDERLGREALAKMPTEDSRLLEASDGRVSATGWRILRDAALKREMIFSHDDYLELPADGRPPVVECVTCRELYPCQSLRIAVAVYADHPTYNPAWRPFEPDTRAD
;
A
#
# COMPACT_ATOMS: atom_id res chain seq x y z
N MET A 1 7.34 -14.47 -15.15
CA MET A 1 7.32 -14.14 -13.71
C MET A 1 6.38 -12.96 -13.53
N GLY A 2 5.42 -13.04 -12.61
CA GLY A 2 4.55 -11.90 -12.29
C GLY A 2 5.33 -10.83 -11.53
N ILE A 3 4.81 -9.59 -11.54
CA ILE A 3 5.34 -8.47 -10.74
C ILE A 3 5.24 -8.84 -9.25
N GLY A 4 6.28 -8.57 -8.46
CA GLY A 4 6.25 -8.75 -7.00
C GLY A 4 5.32 -7.76 -6.31
N ILE A 5 4.84 -8.08 -5.11
CA ILE A 5 3.95 -7.16 -4.35
C ILE A 5 4.65 -5.83 -4.02
N ASP A 6 5.96 -5.85 -3.77
CA ASP A 6 6.75 -4.65 -3.46
C ASP A 6 6.88 -3.74 -4.68
N GLU A 7 7.22 -4.30 -5.84
CA GLU A 7 7.29 -3.56 -7.11
C GLU A 7 5.91 -2.99 -7.49
N PHE A 8 4.84 -3.77 -7.29
CA PHE A 8 3.47 -3.30 -7.49
C PHE A 8 3.14 -2.13 -6.56
N LEU A 9 3.34 -2.28 -5.26
CA LEU A 9 3.01 -1.26 -4.27
C LEU A 9 3.86 -0.01 -4.45
N GLU A 10 5.16 -0.15 -4.73
CA GLU A 10 6.04 0.97 -5.04
C GLU A 10 5.55 1.78 -6.24
N LYS A 11 5.16 1.11 -7.32
CA LYS A 11 4.61 1.80 -8.49
C LYS A 11 3.37 2.61 -8.11
N ARG A 12 2.48 2.06 -7.28
CA ARG A 12 1.28 2.75 -6.79
C ARG A 12 1.61 3.94 -5.89
N VAL A 13 2.59 3.81 -5.00
CA VAL A 13 3.06 4.93 -4.17
C VAL A 13 3.55 6.07 -5.05
N ARG A 14 4.35 5.80 -6.08
CA ARG A 14 4.81 6.82 -7.03
C ARG A 14 3.67 7.49 -7.79
N ASP A 15 2.66 6.72 -8.20
CA ASP A 15 1.46 7.27 -8.85
C ASP A 15 0.66 8.18 -7.91
N ASP A 16 0.45 7.77 -6.66
CA ASP A 16 -0.22 8.57 -5.63
C ASP A 16 0.57 9.86 -5.34
N GLU A 17 1.90 9.79 -5.23
CA GLU A 17 2.75 10.98 -5.06
C GLU A 17 2.61 11.96 -6.22
N ARG A 18 2.62 11.46 -7.47
CA ARG A 18 2.43 12.28 -8.66
C ARG A 18 1.06 12.96 -8.63
N LEU A 19 -0.01 12.19 -8.38
CA LEU A 19 -1.38 12.71 -8.31
C LEU A 19 -1.54 13.75 -7.20
N GLY A 20 -0.96 13.51 -6.03
CA GLY A 20 -0.98 14.44 -4.90
C GLY A 20 -0.30 15.77 -5.23
N ARG A 21 0.89 15.74 -5.87
CA ARG A 21 1.60 16.96 -6.32
C ARG A 21 0.83 17.71 -7.40
N GLU A 22 0.26 17.01 -8.37
CA GLU A 22 -0.58 17.60 -9.43
C GLU A 22 -1.83 18.27 -8.85
N ALA A 23 -2.45 17.65 -7.83
CA ALA A 23 -3.60 18.22 -7.14
C ALA A 23 -3.22 19.50 -6.38
N LEU A 24 -2.12 19.48 -5.61
CA LEU A 24 -1.63 20.68 -4.90
C LEU A 24 -1.31 21.84 -5.84
N ALA A 25 -0.68 21.57 -6.98
CA ALA A 25 -0.34 22.60 -7.96
C ALA A 25 -1.56 23.31 -8.56
N LYS A 26 -2.74 22.68 -8.52
CA LYS A 26 -4.01 23.22 -9.02
C LYS A 26 -4.85 23.89 -7.94
N MET A 27 -4.47 23.78 -6.66
CA MET A 27 -5.23 24.38 -5.57
C MET A 27 -4.92 25.88 -5.47
N PRO A 28 -5.95 26.74 -5.31
CA PRO A 28 -5.72 28.12 -4.93
C PRO A 28 -4.99 28.14 -3.58
N THR A 29 -4.01 29.04 -3.45
CA THR A 29 -3.13 29.20 -2.27
C THR A 29 -3.87 29.55 -0.97
N GLU A 30 -5.18 29.78 -1.02
CA GLU A 30 -6.00 30.19 0.11
C GLU A 30 -6.79 28.99 0.67
N ASP A 31 -6.28 28.48 1.78
CA ASP A 31 -6.83 27.51 2.73
C ASP A 31 -7.02 26.04 2.27
N SER A 32 -6.00 25.21 2.56
CA SER A 32 -5.77 23.89 1.95
C SER A 32 -6.43 22.70 2.63
N ARG A 33 -7.40 22.91 3.54
CA ARG A 33 -7.81 21.82 4.45
C ARG A 33 -8.94 20.97 3.91
N LEU A 34 -9.95 21.53 3.25
CA LEU A 34 -11.06 20.79 2.64
C LEU A 34 -11.68 21.65 1.52
N LEU A 35 -11.55 21.23 0.27
CA LEU A 35 -12.37 21.78 -0.82
C LEU A 35 -13.63 20.92 -0.93
N GLU A 36 -14.73 21.44 -0.43
CA GLU A 36 -16.06 20.91 -0.73
C GLU A 36 -16.41 21.34 -2.17
N ALA A 37 -16.53 20.36 -3.07
CA ALA A 37 -17.03 20.62 -4.40
C ALA A 37 -18.50 21.06 -4.31
N SER A 38 -18.97 21.81 -5.30
CA SER A 38 -20.36 22.32 -5.36
C SER A 38 -21.42 21.21 -5.40
N ASP A 39 -21.03 19.95 -5.60
CA ASP A 39 -21.87 18.75 -5.53
C ASP A 39 -21.79 18.03 -4.16
N GLY A 40 -21.17 18.64 -3.15
CA GLY A 40 -20.99 18.09 -1.80
C GLY A 40 -19.88 17.04 -1.69
N ARG A 41 -19.11 16.80 -2.76
CA ARG A 41 -17.96 15.87 -2.70
C ARG A 41 -16.76 16.56 -2.07
N VAL A 42 -16.25 15.96 -1.01
CA VAL A 42 -14.93 16.31 -0.48
C VAL A 42 -13.88 15.59 -1.31
N SER A 43 -13.17 16.32 -2.17
CA SER A 43 -11.97 15.77 -2.82
C SER A 43 -10.89 15.57 -1.76
N ALA A 44 -10.22 14.41 -1.75
CA ALA A 44 -9.01 14.25 -0.95
C ALA A 44 -8.04 15.36 -1.39
N THR A 45 -7.72 16.28 -0.48
CA THR A 45 -6.75 17.34 -0.79
C THR A 45 -5.44 16.68 -1.21
N GLY A 46 -4.68 17.31 -2.10
CA GLY A 46 -3.38 16.75 -2.51
C GLY A 46 -2.49 16.40 -1.31
N TRP A 47 -2.63 17.15 -0.20
CA TRP A 47 -2.02 16.84 1.10
C TRP A 47 -2.39 15.46 1.66
N ARG A 48 -3.66 15.06 1.61
CA ARG A 48 -4.11 13.76 2.11
C ARG A 48 -3.52 12.62 1.25
N ILE A 49 -3.55 12.78 -0.07
CA ILE A 49 -2.97 11.79 -0.99
C ILE A 49 -1.47 11.63 -0.72
N LEU A 50 -0.74 12.73 -0.55
CA LEU A 50 0.69 12.69 -0.23
C LEU A 50 0.98 12.08 1.14
N ARG A 51 0.16 12.35 2.16
CA ARG A 51 0.28 11.71 3.48
C ARG A 51 0.10 10.20 3.37
N ASP A 52 -0.93 9.75 2.65
CA ASP A 52 -1.20 8.32 2.48
C ASP A 52 -0.09 7.63 1.68
N ALA A 53 0.46 8.29 0.66
CA ALA A 53 1.63 7.80 -0.07
C ALA A 53 2.87 7.68 0.83
N ALA A 54 3.13 8.67 1.68
CA ALA A 54 4.24 8.64 2.65
C ALA A 54 4.10 7.49 3.65
N LEU A 55 2.89 7.22 4.17
CA LEU A 55 2.64 6.08 5.05
C LEU A 55 2.88 4.73 4.35
N LYS A 56 2.47 4.62 3.08
CA LYS A 56 2.74 3.41 2.28
C LYS A 56 4.23 3.24 2.00
N ARG A 57 4.97 4.34 1.77
CA ARG A 57 6.43 4.30 1.60
C ARG A 57 7.13 3.77 2.85
N GLU A 58 6.72 4.26 4.02
CA GLU A 58 7.22 3.79 5.32
C GLU A 58 6.89 2.30 5.55
N MET A 59 5.69 1.88 5.15
CA MET A 59 5.29 0.46 5.21
C MET A 59 6.22 -0.42 4.37
N ILE A 60 6.52 -0.02 3.11
CA ILE A 60 7.48 -0.76 2.28
C ILE A 60 8.85 -0.79 2.95
N PHE A 61 9.38 0.37 3.33
CA PHE A 61 10.72 0.49 3.93
C PHE A 61 10.87 -0.38 5.19
N SER A 62 9.88 -0.33 6.08
CA SER A 62 9.87 -1.13 7.30
C SER A 62 9.76 -2.63 7.03
N HIS A 63 9.29 -3.08 5.87
CA HIS A 63 9.07 -4.50 5.57
C HIS A 63 10.00 -5.04 4.48
N ASP A 64 10.94 -4.23 3.95
CA ASP A 64 11.84 -4.57 2.82
C ASP A 64 12.93 -5.60 3.18
N ASP A 65 13.17 -5.83 4.47
CA ASP A 65 14.14 -6.82 4.95
C ASP A 65 13.49 -8.20 5.05
N TYR A 66 14.02 -9.13 4.24
CA TYR A 66 13.62 -10.52 4.23
C TYR A 66 14.78 -11.47 4.42
N LEU A 67 14.57 -12.52 5.23
CA LEU A 67 15.51 -13.61 5.39
C LEU A 67 15.05 -14.81 4.56
N GLU A 68 15.93 -15.31 3.69
CA GLU A 68 15.77 -16.62 3.07
C GLU A 68 16.03 -17.69 4.13
N LEU A 69 14.99 -18.40 4.57
CA LEU A 69 15.16 -19.51 5.52
C LEU A 69 15.92 -20.66 4.84
N PRO A 70 16.87 -21.33 5.54
CA PRO A 70 17.69 -22.37 4.95
C PRO A 70 16.84 -23.49 4.32
N ALA A 71 17.19 -23.84 3.09
CA ALA A 71 16.40 -24.76 2.28
C ALA A 71 16.60 -26.22 2.71
N ASP A 72 15.66 -26.75 3.47
CA ASP A 72 15.51 -28.19 3.75
C ASP A 72 14.97 -28.96 2.50
N GLY A 73 15.37 -28.56 1.29
CA GLY A 73 14.85 -29.08 0.02
C GLY A 73 13.45 -28.56 -0.38
N ARG A 74 12.93 -27.55 0.33
CA ARG A 74 11.69 -26.82 0.01
C ARG A 74 12.02 -25.45 -0.59
N PRO A 75 11.14 -24.87 -1.44
CA PRO A 75 11.34 -23.51 -1.91
C PRO A 75 11.54 -22.55 -0.73
N PRO A 76 12.44 -21.55 -0.86
CA PRO A 76 12.80 -20.67 0.24
C PRO A 76 11.54 -19.99 0.78
N VAL A 77 11.32 -20.18 2.07
CA VAL A 77 10.26 -19.49 2.79
C VAL A 77 10.87 -18.15 3.20
N VAL A 78 10.32 -17.07 2.65
CA VAL A 78 10.79 -15.71 2.88
C VAL A 78 10.05 -15.16 4.09
N GLU A 79 10.77 -14.82 5.17
CA GLU A 79 10.19 -14.24 6.39
C GLU A 79 10.41 -12.72 6.40
N CYS A 80 9.35 -11.96 6.69
CA CYS A 80 9.45 -10.52 6.93
C CYS A 80 10.10 -10.29 8.30
N VAL A 81 11.26 -9.62 8.33
CA VAL A 81 12.01 -9.38 9.57
C VAL A 81 11.21 -8.59 10.61
N THR A 82 10.38 -7.66 10.14
CA THR A 82 9.58 -6.78 11.01
C THR A 82 8.37 -7.47 11.61
N CYS A 83 7.63 -8.25 10.83
CA CYS A 83 6.46 -8.97 11.32
C CYS A 83 6.78 -10.33 11.94
N ARG A 84 7.93 -10.93 11.57
CA ARG A 84 8.26 -12.34 11.83
C ARG A 84 7.22 -13.31 11.29
N GLU A 85 6.72 -12.99 10.10
CA GLU A 85 5.66 -13.71 9.40
C GLU A 85 6.06 -14.00 7.96
N LEU A 86 5.38 -14.95 7.32
CA LEU A 86 5.61 -15.30 5.92
C LEU A 86 5.36 -14.12 4.99
N TYR A 87 6.25 -13.91 4.04
CA TYR A 87 6.09 -12.90 3.00
C TYR A 87 5.10 -13.33 1.91
N PRO A 88 4.19 -12.44 1.45
CA PRO A 88 3.90 -11.15 2.04
C PRO A 88 3.12 -11.28 3.35
N CYS A 89 3.58 -10.54 4.37
CA CYS A 89 2.93 -10.52 5.68
C CYS A 89 1.57 -9.78 5.60
N GLN A 90 0.75 -9.96 6.64
CA GLN A 90 -0.60 -9.38 6.69
C GLN A 90 -0.59 -7.85 6.55
N SER A 91 0.41 -7.15 7.10
CA SER A 91 0.55 -5.70 6.98
C SER A 91 0.68 -5.25 5.52
N LEU A 92 1.53 -5.90 4.73
CA LEU A 92 1.68 -5.63 3.30
C LEU A 92 0.41 -5.97 2.52
N ARG A 93 -0.24 -7.09 2.86
CA ARG A 93 -1.53 -7.48 2.25
C ARG A 93 -2.62 -6.45 2.47
N ILE A 94 -2.73 -5.91 3.70
CA ILE A 94 -3.67 -4.83 4.03
C ILE A 94 -3.32 -3.56 3.23
N ALA A 95 -2.04 -3.21 3.14
CA ALA A 95 -1.59 -2.01 2.43
C ALA A 95 -1.94 -2.05 0.93
N VAL A 96 -1.85 -3.23 0.28
CA VAL A 96 -2.22 -3.36 -1.15
C VAL A 96 -3.71 -3.57 -1.39
N ALA A 97 -4.49 -3.91 -0.37
CA ALA A 97 -5.92 -4.24 -0.51
C ALA A 97 -6.76 -3.08 -1.10
N VAL A 98 -6.31 -1.84 -0.90
CA VAL A 98 -6.96 -0.64 -1.48
C VAL A 98 -6.90 -0.61 -3.02
N TYR A 99 -6.08 -1.45 -3.64
CA TYR A 99 -5.93 -1.58 -5.09
C TYR A 99 -6.49 -2.91 -5.64
N ALA A 100 -7.37 -3.58 -4.91
CA ALA A 100 -7.90 -4.89 -5.29
C ALA A 100 -8.71 -4.90 -6.60
N ASP A 101 -9.15 -3.73 -7.06
CA ASP A 101 -9.84 -3.49 -8.33
C ASP A 101 -8.88 -3.23 -9.51
N HIS A 102 -7.58 -3.05 -9.24
CA HIS A 102 -6.61 -2.76 -10.29
C HIS A 102 -6.36 -4.01 -11.17
N PRO A 103 -6.30 -3.89 -12.52
CA PRO A 103 -6.17 -5.05 -13.41
C PRO A 103 -4.91 -5.90 -13.21
N THR A 104 -3.87 -5.31 -12.62
CA THR A 104 -2.60 -6.00 -12.33
C THR A 104 -2.46 -6.44 -10.88
N TYR A 105 -3.52 -6.32 -10.08
CA TYR A 105 -3.55 -6.82 -8.71
C TYR A 105 -3.56 -8.35 -8.72
N ASN A 106 -2.68 -8.99 -7.95
CA ASN A 106 -2.69 -10.44 -7.79
C ASN A 106 -3.62 -10.83 -6.63
N PRO A 107 -4.67 -11.66 -6.86
CA PRO A 107 -5.57 -12.12 -5.80
C PRO A 107 -4.88 -12.84 -4.64
N ALA A 108 -3.70 -13.41 -4.85
CA ALA A 108 -2.91 -14.05 -3.80
C ALA A 108 -2.40 -13.06 -2.74
N TRP A 109 -2.46 -11.75 -2.98
CA TRP A 109 -2.09 -10.70 -2.03
C TRP A 109 -3.25 -10.23 -1.15
N ARG A 110 -4.44 -10.82 -1.27
CA ARG A 110 -5.57 -10.46 -0.40
C ARG A 110 -5.19 -10.66 1.07
N PRO A 111 -5.64 -9.75 1.96
CA PRO A 111 -5.54 -9.97 3.40
C PRO A 111 -6.13 -11.32 3.77
N PHE A 112 -5.52 -12.00 4.72
CA PHE A 112 -6.18 -13.12 5.38
C PHE A 112 -7.44 -12.58 6.06
N GLU A 113 -8.56 -13.28 5.88
CA GLU A 113 -9.74 -12.99 6.68
C GLU A 113 -9.34 -13.19 8.15
N PRO A 114 -9.65 -12.24 9.05
CA PRO A 114 -9.48 -12.52 10.46
C PRO A 114 -10.29 -13.77 10.76
N ASP A 115 -9.70 -14.73 11.47
CA ASP A 115 -10.48 -15.80 12.09
C ASP A 115 -11.61 -15.08 12.83
N THR A 116 -12.84 -15.21 12.32
CA THR A 116 -14.00 -14.66 13.01
C THR A 116 -13.89 -15.17 14.43
N ARG A 117 -13.83 -14.26 15.42
CA ARG A 117 -13.88 -14.63 16.83
C ARG A 117 -15.03 -15.63 16.95
N ALA A 118 -14.67 -16.89 17.15
CA ALA A 118 -15.63 -17.92 17.48
C ALA A 118 -16.08 -17.59 18.90
N ASP A 119 -17.18 -16.84 18.98
CA ASP A 119 -17.93 -16.68 20.21
C ASP A 119 -18.65 -18.00 20.54
#